data_AF-A0A970FQ14-F1
#
_entry.id   AF-A0A970FQ14-F1
#
_cell.length_a   1.000
_cell.length_b   1.000
_cell.length_c   1.000
_cell.angle_alpha   90.00
_cell.angle_beta   90.00
_cell.angle_gamma   90.00
#
_symmetry.space_group_name_H-M   'P 1'
#
loop_
_entity.id
_entity.type
_entity.pdbx_description
1 polymer ?
#
loop_
_entity_poly.entity_id
_entity_poly.type
_entity_poly.pdbx_seq_one_letter_code
_entity_poly.pdbx_strand_id
1 'polypeptide(L)'
;MARCKCCQTRGFMIETDVNGLCSSCAPYYYLTLPDDLKELDKAIRALEHINNPEAAAGRIAMAEDILQRMQPYVDAGLVDLPMPWPELMRWLYEQKERWENEA
;
A
#
# COMPACT_ATOMS: atom_id res chain seq x y z
N MET A 1 13.77 -9.73 20.89
CA MET A 1 13.43 -10.24 19.54
C MET A 1 13.51 -9.07 18.58
N ALA A 2 14.38 -9.15 17.59
CA ALA A 2 14.42 -8.13 16.55
C ALA A 2 13.15 -8.23 15.69
N ARG A 3 12.69 -7.08 15.20
CA ARG A 3 11.49 -6.93 14.37
C ARG A 3 11.86 -6.06 13.19
N CYS A 4 11.52 -6.50 11.99
CA CYS A 4 11.70 -5.65 10.81
C CYS A 4 10.74 -4.44 10.89
N LYS A 5 11.26 -3.23 10.72
CA LYS A 5 10.43 -2.00 10.67
C LYS A 5 9.53 -1.93 9.43
N CYS A 6 9.88 -2.63 8.36
CA CYS A 6 9.14 -2.64 7.10
C CYS A 6 8.03 -3.69 7.12
N CYS A 7 8.37 -4.99 7.04
CA CYS A 7 7.37 -6.08 6.99
C CYS A 7 6.83 -6.52 8.35
N GLN A 8 7.28 -5.92 9.46
CA GLN A 8 6.82 -6.21 10.83
C GLN A 8 7.04 -7.65 11.35
N THR A 9 7.67 -8.53 10.56
CA THR A 9 7.99 -9.93 10.92
C THR A 9 8.88 -9.99 12.16
N ARG A 10 8.61 -10.97 13.04
CA ARG A 10 9.30 -11.21 14.32
C ARG A 10 9.80 -12.65 14.38
N GLY A 11 11.01 -12.88 14.89
CA GLY A 11 11.55 -14.23 15.10
C GLY A 11 12.94 -14.23 15.71
N PHE A 12 13.36 -15.37 16.26
CA PHE A 12 14.73 -15.56 16.79
C PHE A 12 15.81 -15.50 15.69
N MET A 13 15.47 -15.89 14.47
CA MET A 13 16.37 -15.88 13.30
C MET A 13 16.26 -14.61 12.44
N ILE A 14 15.51 -13.60 12.90
CA ILE A 14 15.40 -12.33 12.17
C ILE A 14 16.53 -11.42 12.62
N GLU A 15 17.56 -11.31 11.79
CA GLU A 15 18.59 -10.29 11.92
C GLU A 15 18.16 -9.05 11.14
N THR A 16 18.26 -7.88 11.78
CA THR A 16 17.97 -6.59 11.15
C THR A 16 19.26 -5.81 10.95
N ASP A 17 19.37 -5.11 9.82
CA ASP A 17 20.46 -4.20 9.52
C ASP A 17 20.48 -2.98 10.47
N VAL A 18 21.43 -2.06 10.27
CA VAL A 18 21.55 -0.80 11.03
C VAL A 18 20.29 0.07 11.00
N ASN A 19 19.42 -0.15 10.01
CA ASN A 19 18.19 0.58 9.83
C ASN A 19 16.99 -0.10 10.49
N GLY A 20 17.15 -1.33 10.98
CA GLY A 20 16.07 -2.14 11.54
C GLY A 20 15.29 -2.92 10.49
N LEU A 21 15.88 -3.20 9.32
CA LEU A 21 15.26 -3.96 8.23
C LEU A 21 15.83 -5.37 8.15
N CYS A 22 14.99 -6.37 7.90
CA CYS A 22 15.48 -7.72 7.61
C CYS A 22 16.18 -7.76 6.25
N SER A 23 16.95 -8.80 5.99
CA SER A 23 17.65 -9.02 4.70
C SER A 23 16.75 -8.88 3.48
N SER A 24 15.47 -9.27 3.58
CA SER A 24 14.50 -9.13 2.49
C SER A 24 14.01 -7.70 2.30
N CYS A 25 13.96 -6.89 3.37
CA CYS A 25 13.50 -5.49 3.31
C CYS A 25 14.63 -4.48 3.10
N ALA A 26 15.89 -4.83 3.43
CA ALA A 26 17.05 -3.95 3.30
C ALA A 26 17.28 -3.40 1.87
N PRO A 27 17.03 -4.15 0.77
CA PRO A 27 17.10 -3.62 -0.60
C PRO A 27 16.08 -2.50 -0.88
N TYR A 28 15.02 -2.44 -0.07
CA TYR A 28 13.91 -1.50 -0.21
C TYR A 28 13.97 -0.37 0.84
N TYR A 29 15.12 -0.15 1.48
CA TYR A 29 15.31 0.78 2.61
C TYR A 29 14.78 2.21 2.40
N TYR A 30 14.72 2.69 1.17
CA TYR A 30 14.30 4.07 0.85
C TYR A 30 12.79 4.28 0.73
N LEU A 31 12.00 3.21 0.80
CA LEU A 31 10.62 3.26 0.39
C LEU A 31 9.72 3.33 1.62
N THR A 32 8.87 4.34 1.61
CA THR A 32 7.91 4.78 2.62
C THR A 32 6.80 3.77 2.90
N LEU A 33 7.04 2.45 2.80
CA LEU A 33 6.01 1.41 2.82
C LEU A 33 5.01 1.54 3.99
N PRO A 34 5.44 1.80 5.24
CA PRO A 34 4.48 1.98 6.34
C PRO A 34 3.58 3.22 6.18
N ASP A 35 4.09 4.27 5.55
CA ASP A 35 3.33 5.49 5.30
C ASP A 35 2.48 5.35 4.03
N ASP A 36 2.99 4.70 2.98
CA ASP A 36 2.23 4.31 1.79
C ASP A 36 1.03 3.43 2.17
N LEU A 37 1.21 2.43 3.04
CA LEU A 37 0.11 1.61 3.55
C LEU A 37 -0.95 2.42 4.31
N LYS A 38 -0.52 3.39 5.14
CA LYS A 38 -1.46 4.27 5.84
C LYS A 38 -2.20 5.20 4.89
N GLU A 39 -1.52 5.76 3.91
CA GLU A 39 -2.15 6.63 2.90
C GLU A 39 -3.09 5.84 2.01
N LEU A 40 -2.78 4.59 1.68
CA LEU A 40 -3.66 3.68 0.96
C LEU A 40 -4.94 3.37 1.76
N ASP A 41 -4.82 3.01 3.04
CA ASP A 41 -6.00 2.77 3.92
C ASP A 41 -6.87 4.04 4.03
N LYS A 42 -6.25 5.21 4.18
CA LYS A 42 -6.98 6.49 4.16
C LYS A 42 -7.67 6.76 2.82
N ALA A 43 -7.03 6.46 1.70
CA ALA A 43 -7.59 6.64 0.37
C ALA A 43 -8.84 5.77 0.17
N ILE A 44 -8.74 4.49 0.54
CA ILE A 44 -9.82 3.51 0.45
C ILE A 44 -11.02 3.98 1.28
N ARG A 45 -10.80 4.28 2.56
CA ARG A 45 -11.88 4.77 3.45
C ARG A 45 -12.47 6.09 2.99
N ALA A 46 -11.65 6.98 2.42
CA ALA A 46 -12.16 8.23 1.87
C ALA A 46 -13.10 7.97 0.70
N LEU A 47 -12.73 7.08 -0.22
CA LEU A 47 -13.55 6.72 -1.40
C LEU A 47 -14.90 6.09 -1.03
N GLU A 48 -14.99 5.37 0.10
CA GLU A 48 -16.24 4.81 0.61
C GLU A 48 -17.26 5.87 1.05
N HIS A 49 -16.80 7.07 1.41
CA HIS A 49 -17.63 8.14 1.98
C HIS A 49 -17.65 9.43 1.14
N ILE A 50 -16.94 9.46 0.02
CA ILE A 50 -16.83 10.65 -0.81
C ILE A 50 -18.12 10.85 -1.61
N ASN A 51 -18.59 12.10 -1.65
CA ASN A 51 -19.79 12.49 -2.41
C ASN A 51 -19.46 13.50 -3.52
N ASN A 52 -18.17 13.78 -3.74
CA ASN A 52 -17.70 14.76 -4.72
C ASN A 52 -16.80 14.04 -5.75
N PRO A 53 -17.17 14.02 -7.05
CA PRO A 53 -16.40 13.38 -8.11
C PRO A 53 -14.95 13.89 -8.25
N GLU A 54 -14.69 15.19 -8.13
CA GLU A 54 -13.33 15.73 -8.25
C GLU A 54 -12.42 15.25 -7.11
N ALA A 55 -12.98 15.20 -5.91
CA ALA A 55 -12.26 14.69 -4.75
C ALA A 55 -12.04 13.18 -4.85
N ALA A 56 -12.98 12.44 -5.44
CA ALA A 56 -12.83 11.00 -5.73
C ALA A 56 -11.69 10.75 -6.72
N ALA A 57 -11.65 11.50 -7.83
CA ALA A 57 -10.60 11.38 -8.83
C ALA A 57 -9.20 11.60 -8.23
N GLY A 58 -9.04 12.61 -7.39
CA GLY A 58 -7.78 12.87 -6.69
C GLY A 58 -7.36 11.72 -5.74
N ARG A 59 -8.32 11.08 -5.07
CA ARG A 59 -8.04 9.92 -4.19
C ARG A 59 -7.72 8.66 -4.96
N ILE A 60 -8.35 8.45 -6.12
CA ILE A 60 -8.07 7.31 -7.01
C ILE A 60 -6.64 7.43 -7.57
N ALA A 61 -6.27 8.60 -8.10
CA ALA A 61 -4.92 8.84 -8.60
C ALA A 61 -3.85 8.62 -7.52
N MET A 62 -4.11 9.10 -6.30
CA MET A 62 -3.22 8.88 -5.16
C MET A 62 -3.07 7.39 -4.82
N ALA A 63 -4.17 6.63 -4.85
CA ALA A 63 -4.13 5.19 -4.60
C ALA A 63 -3.38 4.44 -5.72
N GLU A 64 -3.58 4.80 -7.00
CA GLU A 64 -2.84 4.22 -8.14
C GLU A 64 -1.32 4.42 -7.97
N ASP A 65 -0.88 5.64 -7.62
CA ASP A 65 0.53 5.95 -7.39
C ASP A 65 1.15 5.14 -6.24
N ILE A 66 0.40 5.00 -5.14
CA ILE A 66 0.85 4.20 -3.98
C ILE A 66 0.99 2.73 -4.38
N LEU A 67 0.00 2.18 -5.08
CA LEU A 67 0.04 0.80 -5.56
C LEU A 67 1.26 0.60 -6.47
N GLN A 68 1.50 1.46 -7.46
CA GLN A 68 2.68 1.32 -8.32
C GLN A 68 4.00 1.27 -7.54
N ARG A 69 4.15 2.10 -6.49
CA ARG A 69 5.33 2.06 -5.61
C ARG A 69 5.41 0.79 -4.77
N MET A 70 4.27 0.20 -4.43
CA MET A 70 4.18 -1.00 -3.59
C MET A 70 4.36 -2.31 -4.38
N GLN A 71 4.17 -2.30 -5.70
CA GLN A 71 4.26 -3.51 -6.53
C GLN A 71 5.51 -4.37 -6.28
N PRO A 72 6.75 -3.82 -6.22
CA PRO A 72 7.96 -4.62 -5.99
C PRO A 72 7.97 -5.35 -4.64
N TYR A 73 7.23 -4.82 -3.66
CA TYR A 73 7.10 -5.41 -2.35
C TYR A 73 6.05 -6.50 -2.28
N VAL A 74 4.95 -6.30 -3.02
CA VAL A 74 3.88 -7.28 -3.15
C VAL A 74 4.43 -8.51 -3.88
N ASP A 75 5.18 -8.30 -4.95
CA ASP A 75 5.87 -9.37 -5.68
C ASP A 75 6.88 -10.13 -4.78
N ALA A 76 7.49 -9.42 -3.83
CA ALA A 76 8.40 -10.01 -2.85
C ALA A 76 7.70 -10.63 -1.62
N GLY A 77 6.37 -10.54 -1.51
CA GLY A 77 5.61 -11.03 -0.34
C GLY A 77 5.93 -10.29 0.97
N LEU A 78 6.36 -9.03 0.88
CA LEU A 78 6.82 -8.21 2.01
C LEU A 78 5.75 -7.25 2.56
N VAL A 79 4.57 -7.22 1.94
CA VAL A 79 3.45 -6.35 2.30
C VAL A 79 2.29 -7.17 2.84
N ASP A 80 1.70 -6.69 3.92
CA ASP A 80 0.38 -7.12 4.37
C ASP A 80 -0.66 -6.10 3.87
N LEU A 81 -1.41 -6.48 2.84
CA LEU A 81 -2.40 -5.63 2.19
C LEU A 81 -3.78 -5.82 2.86
N PRO A 82 -4.65 -4.80 2.86
CA PRO A 82 -6.01 -4.93 3.41
C PRO A 82 -6.86 -5.98 2.66
N MET A 83 -6.51 -6.27 1.40
CA MET A 83 -7.10 -7.33 0.58
C MET A 83 -6.08 -7.82 -0.46
N PRO A 84 -6.29 -8.99 -1.10
CA PRO A 84 -5.38 -9.49 -2.11
C PRO A 84 -5.13 -8.48 -3.24
N TRP A 85 -3.88 -8.39 -3.71
CA TRP A 85 -3.48 -7.44 -4.75
C TRP A 85 -4.37 -7.40 -5.99
N PRO A 86 -4.77 -8.55 -6.59
CA PRO A 86 -5.65 -8.55 -7.75
C PRO A 86 -7.05 -7.99 -7.45
N GLU A 87 -7.56 -8.23 -6.22
CA GLU A 87 -8.86 -7.72 -5.80
C GLU A 87 -8.81 -6.21 -5.56
N LEU A 88 -7.72 -5.72 -4.97
CA LEU A 88 -7.51 -4.30 -4.74
C LEU A 88 -7.41 -3.51 -6.05
N MET A 89 -6.67 -4.03 -7.03
CA MET A 89 -6.56 -3.45 -8.37
C MET A 89 -7.92 -3.41 -9.08
N ARG A 90 -8.70 -4.49 -8.97
CA ARG A 90 -10.06 -4.54 -9.54
C ARG A 90 -10.99 -3.53 -8.86
N TRP A 91 -10.98 -3.49 -7.53
CA TRP A 91 -11.79 -2.53 -6.77
C TRP A 91 -11.47 -1.09 -7.15
N LEU A 92 -10.18 -0.75 -7.29
CA LEU A 92 -9.78 0.60 -7.68
C LEU A 92 -10.24 0.95 -9.10
N TYR A 93 -10.18 -0.01 -10.02
CA TYR A 93 -10.71 0.14 -11.38
C TYR A 93 -12.23 0.36 -11.38
N GLU A 94 -12.98 -0.39 -10.58
CA GLU A 94 -14.43 -0.21 -10.41
C GLU A 94 -14.77 1.16 -9.82
N GLN A 95 -13.99 1.66 -8.84
CA GLN A 95 -14.17 3.02 -8.32
C GLN A 95 -13.90 4.07 -9.40
N LYS A 96 -12.84 3.89 -10.20
CA LYS A 96 -12.51 4.78 -11.31
C LYS A 96 -13.64 4.86 -12.33
N GLU A 97 -14.11 3.72 -12.80
CA GLU A 97 -15.21 3.65 -13.76
C GLU A 97 -16.49 4.26 -13.19
N ARG A 98 -16.82 4.00 -11.92
CA ARG A 98 -17.98 4.60 -11.26
C ARG A 98 -17.91 6.13 -11.26
N TRP A 99 -16.81 6.69 -10.79
CA TRP A 99 -16.68 8.14 -10.64
C TRP A 99 -16.46 8.87 -11.97
N GLU A 100 -15.88 8.22 -12.98
CA GLU A 100 -15.81 8.74 -14.35
C GLU A 100 -17.19 8.80 -15.03
N ASN A 101 -18.10 7.87 -14.72
CA ASN A 101 -19.46 7.86 -15.25
C ASN A 101 -20.42 8.79 -14.47
N GLU A 102 -20.11 9.16 -13.23
CA GLU A 102 -20.87 10.10 -12.40
C GLU A 102 -20.46 11.58 -12.59
N ALA A 103 -19.36 11.86 -13.30
CA ALA A 103 -18.82 13.20 -13.60
C ALA A 103 -19.40 13.83 -14.87
#